data_AF-A0A9W8TT03-F1
#
_entry.id   AF-A0A9W8TT03-F1
#
_cell.length_a   1.000
_cell.length_b   1.000
_cell.length_c   1.000
_cell.angle_alpha   90.00
_cell.angle_beta   90.00
_cell.angle_gamma   90.00
#
_symmetry.space_group_name_H-M   'P 1'
#
loop_
_entity.id
_entity.type
_entity.pdbx_description
1 polymer ?
#
loop_
_entity_poly.entity_id
_entity_poly.type
_entity_poly.pdbx_seq_one_letter_code
_entity_poly.pdbx_strand_id
1 'polypeptide(L)'
;MASASTPQEGAKAARHFIHTYVDEDDDNEADSPLRRAYHDSIDRRNTSSPSGQLPCIPVPSTGSSTSSSSKRQSCTPVSTIGSETDSEDDDKIPKPLGEVGRPNRGGYTLRVVLKWKDERYHEIKSFINNLVDSKLDGTLPLGKQIKEKVDAVREAAAVKFPILDEYQDQWATNDFIKCRLKGRQ
;
A
#
# COMPACT_ATOMS: atom_id res chain seq x y z
N MET A 1 45.98 4.72 -53.82
CA MET A 1 44.51 4.66 -54.02
C MET A 1 43.89 4.58 -52.64
N ALA A 2 43.20 5.64 -52.23
CA ALA A 2 42.51 5.74 -50.94
C ALA A 2 41.11 5.13 -51.06
N SER A 3 40.62 4.45 -50.02
CA SER A 3 39.19 4.32 -49.77
C SER A 3 38.95 4.10 -48.27
N ALA A 4 37.95 4.82 -47.79
CA ALA A 4 37.74 5.20 -46.40
C ALA A 4 36.66 4.36 -45.70
N SER A 5 36.64 4.54 -44.38
CA SER A 5 35.60 4.23 -43.40
C SER A 5 34.15 4.26 -43.89
N THR A 6 33.34 3.35 -43.33
CA THR A 6 32.00 3.69 -42.81
C THR A 6 31.62 2.69 -41.70
N PRO A 7 31.28 3.15 -40.48
CA PRO A 7 30.69 2.32 -39.43
C PRO A 7 29.18 2.18 -39.63
N GLN A 8 28.66 0.96 -39.44
CA GLN A 8 27.27 0.62 -39.67
C GLN A 8 26.38 1.09 -38.51
N GLU A 9 25.41 1.89 -38.93
CA GLU A 9 24.35 2.61 -38.24
C GLU A 9 23.43 1.73 -37.37
N GLY A 10 23.06 2.26 -36.20
CA GLY A 10 22.25 1.58 -35.21
C GLY A 10 20.80 1.32 -35.64
N ALA A 11 20.37 0.07 -35.49
CA ALA A 11 18.97 -0.32 -35.59
C ALA A 11 18.22 0.12 -34.32
N LYS A 12 17.50 1.24 -34.40
CA LYS A 12 16.46 1.60 -33.43
C LYS A 12 15.29 0.63 -33.62
N ALA A 13 15.11 -0.29 -32.67
CA ALA A 13 13.94 -1.15 -32.60
C ALA A 13 12.69 -0.29 -32.34
N ALA A 14 11.90 -0.08 -33.39
CA ALA A 14 10.57 0.49 -33.31
C ALA A 14 9.65 -0.48 -32.54
N ARG A 15 9.35 -0.13 -31.29
CA ARG A 15 8.32 -0.80 -30.48
C ARG A 15 6.99 -0.68 -31.21
N HIS A 16 6.50 -1.82 -31.68
CA HIS A 16 5.19 -1.97 -32.31
C HIS A 16 4.09 -1.53 -31.33
N PHE A 17 3.38 -0.49 -31.74
CA PHE A 17 2.19 0.06 -31.11
C PHE A 17 1.01 -0.86 -31.47
N ILE A 18 0.57 -1.71 -30.55
CA ILE A 18 -0.64 -2.52 -30.75
C ILE A 18 -1.84 -1.62 -30.42
N HIS A 19 -2.42 -1.03 -31.46
CA HIS A 19 -3.74 -0.42 -31.42
C HIS A 19 -4.76 -1.45 -31.89
N THR A 20 -5.38 -2.17 -30.96
CA THR A 20 -6.59 -2.99 -31.24
C THR A 20 -7.73 -2.38 -30.43
N TYR A 21 -8.44 -1.45 -31.05
CA TYR A 21 -9.78 -1.67 -31.63
C TYR A 21 -10.84 -1.75 -30.53
N VAL A 22 -11.48 -0.60 -30.36
CA VAL A 22 -12.80 -0.42 -29.74
C VAL A 22 -13.81 -1.04 -30.69
N ASP A 23 -14.48 -2.11 -30.27
CA ASP A 23 -15.83 -2.41 -30.73
C ASP A 23 -16.77 -1.88 -29.64
N GLU A 24 -17.37 -0.75 -29.97
CA GLU A 24 -18.65 -0.31 -29.42
C GLU A 24 -19.75 -1.25 -29.94
N ASP A 25 -20.80 -1.46 -29.14
CA ASP A 25 -22.08 -2.13 -29.41
C ASP A 25 -22.33 -3.44 -28.63
N ASP A 26 -22.97 -3.32 -27.46
CA ASP A 26 -24.13 -4.15 -27.12
C ASP A 26 -24.90 -3.51 -25.94
N ASP A 27 -25.79 -2.59 -26.29
CA ASP A 27 -26.93 -2.20 -25.46
C ASP A 27 -27.84 -3.42 -25.25
N ASN A 28 -27.67 -4.14 -24.14
CA ASN A 28 -28.67 -5.09 -23.67
C ASN A 28 -28.90 -4.98 -22.16
N GLU A 29 -29.76 -4.03 -21.80
CA GLU A 29 -31.02 -4.27 -21.07
C GLU A 29 -31.05 -5.54 -20.19
N ALA A 30 -30.85 -5.36 -18.89
CA ALA A 30 -31.52 -6.18 -17.86
C ALA A 30 -31.45 -5.48 -16.50
N ASP A 31 -32.49 -4.70 -16.24
CA ASP A 31 -33.10 -4.45 -14.93
C ASP A 31 -32.62 -5.39 -13.80
N SER A 32 -31.82 -4.85 -12.88
CA SER A 32 -31.44 -5.52 -11.63
C SER A 32 -31.90 -4.67 -10.43
N PRO A 33 -33.05 -5.00 -9.81
CA PRO A 33 -33.69 -4.20 -8.78
C PRO A 33 -33.08 -4.37 -7.37
N LEU A 34 -31.78 -4.65 -7.24
CA LEU A 34 -31.12 -4.89 -5.94
C LEU A 34 -30.47 -3.65 -5.30
N ARG A 35 -31.01 -2.45 -5.56
CA ARG A 35 -30.51 -1.19 -4.98
C ARG A 35 -31.38 -0.62 -3.85
N ARG A 36 -32.05 -1.47 -3.07
CA ARG A 36 -33.02 -1.00 -2.04
C ARG A 36 -32.99 -1.74 -0.69
N ALA A 37 -31.81 -2.02 -0.12
CA ALA A 37 -31.73 -2.64 1.21
C ALA A 37 -30.58 -2.22 2.14
N TYR A 38 -29.86 -1.12 1.90
CA TYR A 38 -28.73 -0.70 2.76
C TYR A 38 -28.85 0.72 3.36
N HIS A 39 -30.08 1.15 3.68
CA HIS A 39 -30.30 2.42 4.37
C HIS A 39 -31.36 2.35 5.49
N ASP A 40 -31.48 1.21 6.18
CA ASP A 40 -32.35 1.13 7.37
C ASP A 40 -31.76 0.22 8.46
N SER A 41 -30.81 0.78 9.22
CA SER A 41 -30.45 0.30 10.56
C SER A 41 -29.67 1.38 11.31
N ILE A 42 -30.35 2.51 11.53
CA ILE A 42 -30.02 3.42 12.63
C ILE A 42 -31.31 3.52 13.46
N ASP A 43 -31.15 3.34 14.77
CA ASP A 43 -32.17 3.39 15.82
C ASP A 43 -33.13 2.21 15.98
N ARG A 44 -32.73 1.26 16.84
CA ARG A 44 -33.60 0.69 17.90
C ARG A 44 -32.81 -0.05 18.98
N ARG A 45 -32.69 0.60 20.14
CA ARG A 45 -32.83 0.05 21.50
C ARG A 45 -32.02 -1.22 21.84
N ASN A 46 -31.05 -1.07 22.76
CA ASN A 46 -31.19 -1.82 24.01
C ASN A 46 -30.57 -1.08 25.19
N THR A 47 -31.44 -0.35 25.89
CA THR A 47 -31.31 0.02 27.28
C THR A 47 -31.37 -1.26 28.11
N SER A 48 -30.26 -1.68 28.70
CA SER A 48 -30.24 -2.62 29.81
C SER A 48 -28.98 -2.37 30.60
N SER A 49 -29.07 -1.46 31.57
CA SER A 49 -28.19 -1.44 32.73
C SER A 49 -28.45 -2.68 33.56
N PRO A 50 -27.45 -3.52 33.84
CA PRO A 50 -27.42 -4.28 35.08
C PRO A 50 -26.72 -3.41 36.12
N SER A 51 -27.48 -2.94 37.11
CA SER A 51 -26.92 -2.59 38.42
C SER A 51 -26.30 -3.86 39.01
N GLY A 52 -25.02 -4.06 38.74
CA GLY A 52 -24.15 -5.00 39.43
C GLY A 52 -23.29 -4.22 40.41
N GLN A 53 -23.83 -4.06 41.61
CA GLN A 53 -23.19 -3.45 42.77
C GLN A 53 -21.92 -4.24 43.12
N LEU A 54 -20.74 -3.72 42.75
CA LEU A 54 -19.46 -4.27 43.21
C LEU A 54 -19.17 -3.72 44.61
N PRO A 55 -18.93 -4.58 45.62
CA PRO A 55 -18.50 -4.13 46.92
C PRO A 55 -17.08 -3.56 46.82
N CYS A 56 -16.94 -2.33 47.32
CA CYS A 56 -15.67 -1.63 47.50
C CYS A 56 -14.76 -2.48 48.40
N ILE A 57 -13.66 -2.99 47.85
CA ILE A 57 -12.62 -3.67 48.62
C ILE A 57 -11.63 -2.59 49.10
N PRO A 58 -11.45 -2.40 50.42
CA PRO A 58 -10.46 -1.46 50.95
C PRO A 58 -9.03 -1.99 50.72
N VAL A 59 -8.19 -1.09 50.22
CA VAL A 59 -6.75 -1.23 50.03
C VAL A 59 -6.01 -1.48 51.35
N PRO A 60 -5.02 -2.38 51.39
CA PRO A 60 -3.93 -2.29 52.33
C PRO A 60 -2.74 -1.60 51.67
N SER A 61 -2.43 -0.39 52.17
CA SER A 61 -1.15 0.27 52.00
C SER A 61 -0.03 -0.67 52.45
N THR A 62 0.87 -1.02 51.54
CA THR A 62 2.22 -1.49 51.92
C THR A 62 3.21 -0.73 51.08
N GLY A 63 3.86 0.24 51.73
CA GLY A 63 4.99 0.95 51.16
C GLY A 63 6.14 -0.01 50.91
N SER A 64 6.81 0.16 49.77
CA SER A 64 8.22 -0.19 49.62
C SER A 64 8.81 0.73 48.58
N SER A 65 9.41 1.79 49.11
CA SER A 65 10.35 2.65 48.43
C SER A 65 11.54 1.82 47.96
N THR A 66 11.77 1.77 46.65
CA THR A 66 13.11 1.49 46.12
C THR A 66 13.43 2.57 45.09
N SER A 67 13.97 3.66 45.62
CA SER A 67 14.96 4.47 44.95
C SER A 67 16.08 3.58 44.41
N SER A 68 16.53 3.81 43.17
CA SER A 68 17.93 4.11 42.85
C SER A 68 18.21 4.04 41.34
N SER A 69 18.63 5.20 40.82
CA SER A 69 19.83 5.35 40.00
C SER A 69 19.83 4.82 38.56
N SER A 70 19.65 5.78 37.66
CA SER A 70 20.62 6.14 36.62
C SER A 70 21.45 5.01 36.01
N LYS A 71 21.11 4.63 34.77
CA LYS A 71 22.15 4.40 33.76
C LYS A 71 21.71 4.95 32.41
N ARG A 72 22.23 6.15 32.14
CA ARG A 72 22.44 6.67 30.78
C ARG A 72 23.31 5.64 30.06
N GLN A 73 22.79 5.01 29.02
CA GLN A 73 23.57 4.36 27.97
C GLN A 73 23.11 5.04 26.68
N SER A 74 23.72 6.18 26.38
CA SER A 74 24.77 6.27 25.36
C SER A 74 24.23 5.93 23.99
N CYS A 75 23.79 7.00 23.31
CA CYS A 75 23.99 7.21 21.89
C CYS A 75 25.11 6.35 21.29
N THR A 76 24.72 5.40 20.45
CA THR A 76 25.53 4.99 19.31
C THR A 76 24.77 5.43 18.06
N PRO A 77 25.11 6.55 17.42
CA PRO A 77 24.85 6.68 16.01
C PRO A 77 25.80 5.68 15.34
N VAL A 78 25.33 4.47 15.07
CA VAL A 78 26.05 3.61 14.15
C VAL A 78 25.82 4.21 12.77
N SER A 79 26.74 5.09 12.39
CA SER A 79 26.97 5.48 11.00
C SER A 79 27.41 4.21 10.28
N THR A 80 26.44 3.38 9.90
CA THR A 80 26.66 2.32 8.94
C THR A 80 26.71 3.01 7.59
N ILE A 81 27.94 3.43 7.23
CA ILE A 81 28.54 3.35 5.90
C ILE A 81 27.54 3.40 4.75
N GLY A 82 27.54 4.56 4.06
CA GLY A 82 26.87 4.73 2.78
C GLY A 82 27.22 3.58 1.86
N SER A 83 26.22 2.75 1.58
CA SER A 83 26.19 2.00 0.33
C SER A 83 25.82 3.03 -0.73
N GLU A 84 26.85 3.63 -1.30
CA GLU A 84 26.78 4.46 -2.50
C GLU A 84 26.51 3.52 -3.68
N THR A 85 25.30 2.95 -3.71
CA THR A 85 24.71 2.58 -4.98
C THR A 85 24.18 3.88 -5.53
N ASP A 86 24.92 4.44 -6.50
CA ASP A 86 24.45 5.45 -7.44
C ASP A 86 23.16 4.89 -8.06
N SER A 87 22.04 5.17 -7.41
CA SER A 87 20.73 4.64 -7.73
C SER A 87 19.97 5.83 -8.27
N GLU A 88 19.48 5.71 -9.50
CA GLU A 88 18.65 6.69 -10.22
C GLU A 88 17.29 6.97 -9.53
N ASP A 89 17.21 6.71 -8.22
CA ASP A 89 16.07 6.84 -7.34
C ASP A 89 16.18 8.07 -6.40
N ASP A 90 17.28 8.85 -6.44
CA ASP A 90 17.43 10.07 -5.63
C ASP A 90 16.36 11.14 -5.93
N ASP A 91 15.81 11.14 -7.14
CA ASP A 91 14.70 12.02 -7.52
C ASP A 91 13.31 11.47 -7.16
N LYS A 92 13.21 10.24 -6.65
CA LYS A 92 11.92 9.58 -6.39
C LYS A 92 11.39 9.91 -5.00
N ILE A 93 10.07 9.89 -4.86
CA ILE A 93 9.37 10.19 -3.60
C ILE A 93 9.66 9.07 -2.59
N PRO A 94 10.37 9.34 -1.48
CA PRO A 94 10.74 8.32 -0.52
C PRO A 94 9.54 7.87 0.29
N LYS A 95 9.66 6.67 0.89
CA LYS A 95 8.62 6.13 1.75
C LYS A 95 8.53 6.93 3.06
N PRO A 96 7.32 7.34 3.50
CA PRO A 96 7.15 8.01 4.79
C PRO A 96 7.50 7.08 5.97
N LEU A 97 7.89 7.68 7.09
CA LEU A 97 8.10 6.95 8.34
C LEU A 97 6.78 6.36 8.86
N GLY A 98 6.83 5.11 9.32
CA GLY A 98 5.69 4.40 9.89
C GLY A 98 5.15 3.25 9.04
N GLU A 99 4.11 2.58 9.54
CA GLU A 99 3.42 1.50 8.82
C GLU A 99 2.11 1.98 8.19
N VAL A 100 1.86 1.52 6.96
CA VAL A 100 0.56 1.71 6.31
C VAL A 100 -0.59 1.12 7.15
N GLY A 101 -1.65 1.92 7.34
CA GLY A 101 -2.90 1.50 7.97
C GLY A 101 -2.87 1.44 9.50
N ARG A 102 -1.88 2.08 10.14
CA ARG A 102 -1.80 2.19 11.61
C ARG A 102 -1.68 3.64 12.10
N PRO A 103 -2.65 4.52 11.77
CA PRO A 103 -2.56 5.95 12.10
C PRO A 103 -2.35 6.20 13.61
N ASN A 104 -3.02 5.45 14.48
CA ASN A 104 -2.95 5.64 15.93
C ASN A 104 -1.67 5.08 16.60
N ARG A 105 -0.76 4.46 15.84
CA ARG A 105 0.50 3.87 16.36
C ARG A 105 1.74 4.37 15.61
N GLY A 106 1.70 5.60 15.11
CA GLY A 106 2.80 6.20 14.35
C GLY A 106 2.92 5.70 12.90
N GLY A 107 1.84 5.13 12.35
CA GLY A 107 1.71 4.80 10.94
C GLY A 107 1.03 5.90 10.13
N TYR A 108 0.77 5.62 8.86
CA TYR A 108 0.12 6.56 7.94
C TYR A 108 -1.00 5.92 7.14
N THR A 109 -1.87 6.75 6.60
CA THR A 109 -2.90 6.36 5.62
C THR A 109 -2.45 6.76 4.23
N LEU A 110 -2.51 5.85 3.26
CA LEU A 110 -2.06 6.11 1.87
C LEU A 110 -2.69 7.36 1.27
N ARG A 111 -3.99 7.56 1.49
CA ARG A 111 -4.71 8.73 0.96
C ARG A 111 -4.11 10.06 1.43
N VAL A 112 -3.64 10.14 2.69
CA VAL A 112 -3.04 11.35 3.25
C VAL A 112 -1.63 11.58 2.71
N VAL A 113 -0.85 10.50 2.52
CA VAL A 113 0.54 10.61 2.06
C VAL A 113 0.62 10.92 0.57
N LEU A 114 -0.17 10.23 -0.25
CA LEU A 114 -0.12 10.37 -1.70
C LEU A 114 -0.70 11.70 -2.17
N LYS A 115 -1.64 12.29 -1.42
CA LYS A 115 -2.32 13.57 -1.74
C LYS A 115 -2.93 13.63 -3.14
N TRP A 116 -3.29 12.46 -3.71
CA TRP A 116 -3.97 12.38 -4.99
C TRP A 116 -5.44 12.80 -4.87
N LYS A 117 -6.03 13.20 -5.99
CA LYS A 117 -7.49 13.36 -6.11
C LYS A 117 -8.19 12.02 -5.83
N ASP A 118 -9.37 12.09 -5.22
CA ASP A 118 -10.11 10.91 -4.78
C ASP A 118 -10.42 9.94 -5.91
N GLU A 119 -10.88 10.45 -7.06
CA GLU A 119 -11.17 9.65 -8.25
C GLU A 119 -9.96 8.81 -8.68
N ARG A 120 -8.79 9.46 -8.81
CA ARG A 120 -7.54 8.81 -9.20
C ARG A 120 -7.09 7.79 -8.15
N TYR A 121 -7.20 8.14 -6.86
CA TYR A 121 -6.87 7.22 -5.78
C TYR A 121 -7.73 5.95 -5.82
N HIS A 122 -9.03 6.10 -6.02
CA HIS A 122 -9.96 4.98 -6.12
C HIS A 122 -9.74 4.13 -7.37
N GLU A 123 -9.45 4.75 -8.50
CA GLU A 123 -9.14 4.06 -9.74
C GLU A 123 -7.89 3.16 -9.60
N ILE A 124 -6.77 3.74 -9.13
CA ILE A 124 -5.52 3.01 -8.92
C ILE A 124 -5.71 1.90 -7.88
N LYS A 125 -6.38 2.20 -6.77
CA LYS A 125 -6.68 1.23 -5.70
C LYS A 125 -7.50 0.06 -6.23
N SER A 126 -8.56 0.33 -6.99
CA SER A 126 -9.44 -0.70 -7.56
C SER A 126 -8.67 -1.59 -8.52
N PHE A 127 -7.89 -0.99 -9.42
CA PHE A 127 -7.07 -1.71 -10.38
C PHE A 127 -6.06 -2.65 -9.70
N ILE A 128 -5.28 -2.13 -8.74
CA ILE A 128 -4.30 -2.95 -8.00
C ILE A 128 -5.02 -4.05 -7.22
N ASN A 129 -6.15 -3.76 -6.56
CA ASN A 129 -6.90 -4.78 -5.81
C ASN A 129 -7.36 -5.94 -6.71
N ASN A 130 -7.87 -5.63 -7.90
CA ASN A 130 -8.28 -6.67 -8.87
C ASN A 130 -7.10 -7.52 -9.32
N LEU A 131 -5.93 -6.92 -9.55
CA LEU A 131 -4.71 -7.66 -9.88
C LEU A 131 -4.25 -8.56 -8.73
N VAL A 132 -4.31 -8.06 -7.49
CA VAL A 132 -3.98 -8.83 -6.29
C VAL A 132 -4.91 -10.02 -6.14
N ASP A 133 -6.23 -9.81 -6.28
CA ASP A 133 -7.22 -10.88 -6.15
C ASP A 133 -7.12 -11.94 -7.27
N SER A 134 -6.66 -11.54 -8.46
CA SER A 134 -6.49 -12.44 -9.61
C SER A 134 -5.17 -13.21 -9.57
N LYS A 135 -4.06 -12.57 -9.19
CA LYS A 135 -2.71 -13.15 -9.31
C LYS A 135 -2.17 -13.69 -7.99
N LEU A 136 -2.44 -13.03 -6.87
CA LEU A 136 -1.85 -13.31 -5.55
C LEU A 136 -2.78 -14.11 -4.66
N ASP A 137 -2.20 -14.76 -3.65
CA ASP A 137 -2.97 -15.54 -2.68
C ASP A 137 -3.41 -14.63 -1.53
N GLY A 138 -4.71 -14.37 -1.41
CA GLY A 138 -5.26 -13.55 -0.33
C GLY A 138 -5.03 -14.09 1.09
N THR A 139 -4.65 -15.35 1.25
CA THR A 139 -4.39 -15.98 2.57
C THR A 139 -2.97 -15.70 3.10
N LEU A 140 -2.05 -15.31 2.20
CA LEU A 140 -0.64 -15.11 2.53
C LEU A 140 -0.29 -13.61 2.62
N PRO A 141 0.54 -13.19 3.59
CA PRO A 141 1.06 -11.83 3.63
C PRO A 141 2.04 -11.56 2.48
N LEU A 142 2.26 -10.28 2.12
CA LEU A 142 3.11 -9.89 0.99
C LEU A 142 4.49 -10.58 0.99
N GLY A 143 5.14 -10.70 2.15
CA GLY A 143 6.47 -11.32 2.25
C GLY A 143 6.51 -12.84 2.03
N LYS A 144 5.35 -13.51 1.98
CA LYS A 144 5.22 -14.94 1.68
C LYS A 144 4.67 -15.21 0.28
N GLN A 145 4.39 -14.16 -0.49
CA GLN A 145 3.94 -14.29 -1.88
C GLN A 145 5.09 -14.69 -2.80
N ILE A 146 4.75 -15.32 -3.93
CA ILE A 146 5.71 -15.60 -5.00
C ILE A 146 6.17 -14.25 -5.59
N LYS A 147 7.48 -13.98 -5.54
CA LYS A 147 8.07 -12.71 -5.96
C LYS A 147 7.70 -12.34 -7.40
N GLU A 148 7.76 -13.32 -8.32
CA GLU A 148 7.39 -13.13 -9.73
C GLU A 148 5.95 -12.63 -9.92
N LYS A 149 5.01 -13.11 -9.09
CA LYS A 149 3.62 -12.66 -9.15
C LYS A 149 3.47 -11.24 -8.61
N VAL A 150 4.22 -10.88 -7.57
CA VAL A 150 4.25 -9.52 -7.03
C VAL A 150 4.83 -8.55 -8.06
N ASP A 151 5.93 -8.93 -8.71
CA ASP A 151 6.57 -8.13 -9.76
C ASP A 151 5.62 -7.96 -10.97
N ALA A 152 4.90 -9.00 -11.37
CA ALA A 152 3.87 -8.91 -12.41
C ALA A 152 2.67 -7.99 -12.05
N VAL A 153 2.40 -7.75 -10.76
CA VAL A 153 1.41 -6.75 -10.32
C VAL A 153 2.03 -5.35 -10.37
N ARG A 154 3.28 -5.21 -9.93
CA ARG A 154 4.02 -3.93 -9.98
C ARG A 154 4.17 -3.40 -11.39
N GLU A 155 4.62 -4.24 -12.32
CA GLU A 155 4.77 -3.90 -13.73
C GLU A 155 3.44 -3.50 -14.36
N ALA A 156 2.39 -4.31 -14.17
CA ALA A 156 1.06 -4.00 -14.71
C ALA A 156 0.49 -2.67 -14.17
N ALA A 157 0.76 -2.37 -12.90
CA ALA A 157 0.38 -1.10 -12.28
C ALA A 157 1.18 0.08 -12.83
N ALA A 158 2.50 -0.05 -12.99
CA ALA A 158 3.36 0.98 -13.54
C ALA A 158 3.04 1.30 -15.02
N VAL A 159 2.72 0.27 -15.81
CA VAL A 159 2.30 0.44 -17.22
C VAL A 159 1.00 1.24 -17.32
N LYS A 160 0.02 0.98 -16.46
CA LYS A 160 -1.27 1.71 -16.49
C LYS A 160 -1.18 3.08 -15.83
N PHE A 161 -0.38 3.20 -14.78
CA PHE A 161 -0.25 4.42 -13.98
C PHE A 161 1.22 4.78 -13.77
N PRO A 162 1.83 5.52 -14.73
CA PRO A 162 3.25 5.91 -14.65
C PRO A 162 3.62 6.68 -13.38
N ILE A 163 2.65 7.37 -12.76
CA ILE A 163 2.84 8.05 -11.46
C ILE A 163 3.35 7.11 -10.35
N LEU A 164 3.08 5.80 -10.44
CA LEU A 164 3.56 4.84 -9.46
C LEU A 164 5.07 4.63 -9.52
N ASP A 165 5.70 4.96 -10.65
CA ASP A 165 7.15 4.86 -10.86
C ASP A 165 7.92 6.05 -10.27
N GLU A 166 7.22 7.15 -9.96
CA GLU A 166 7.77 8.31 -9.24
C GLU A 166 8.08 8.00 -7.76
N TYR A 167 7.67 6.83 -7.25
CA TYR A 167 7.86 6.43 -5.86
C TYR A 167 9.02 5.45 -5.72
N GLN A 168 9.93 5.75 -4.79
CA GLN A 168 11.10 4.92 -4.52
C GLN A 168 10.71 3.47 -4.17
N ASP A 169 11.44 2.48 -4.68
CA ASP A 169 11.18 1.05 -4.46
C ASP A 169 9.73 0.61 -4.76
N GLN A 170 9.00 1.40 -5.55
CA GLN A 170 7.57 1.22 -5.82
C GLN A 170 6.77 1.06 -4.51
N TRP A 171 7.15 1.78 -3.44
CA TRP A 171 6.57 1.63 -2.11
C TRP A 171 5.06 1.86 -2.10
N ALA A 172 4.57 2.77 -2.95
CA ALA A 172 3.15 3.09 -3.08
C ALA A 172 2.36 1.85 -3.53
N THR A 173 2.81 1.19 -4.60
CA THR A 173 2.22 -0.05 -5.11
C THR A 173 2.29 -1.17 -4.06
N ASN A 174 3.45 -1.33 -3.41
CA ASN A 174 3.65 -2.33 -2.37
C ASN A 174 2.66 -2.16 -1.21
N ASP A 175 2.39 -0.93 -0.80
CA ASP A 175 1.47 -0.68 0.28
C ASP A 175 0.00 -0.86 -0.11
N PHE A 176 -0.39 -0.59 -1.37
CA PHE A 176 -1.70 -0.99 -1.87
C PHE A 176 -1.90 -2.50 -1.80
N ILE A 177 -0.90 -3.27 -2.23
CA ILE A 177 -0.94 -4.74 -2.15
C ILE A 177 -1.05 -5.18 -0.68
N LYS A 178 -0.24 -4.62 0.22
CA LYS A 178 -0.32 -4.93 1.67
C LYS A 178 -1.70 -4.60 2.24
N CYS A 179 -2.29 -3.47 1.88
CA CYS A 179 -3.63 -3.09 2.34
C CYS A 179 -4.67 -4.13 1.92
N ARG A 180 -4.59 -4.65 0.69
CA ARG A 180 -5.52 -5.67 0.20
C ARG A 180 -5.36 -7.02 0.90
N LEU A 181 -4.12 -7.46 1.13
CA LEU A 181 -3.81 -8.74 1.77
C LEU A 181 -4.09 -8.75 3.28
N LYS A 182 -4.03 -7.60 3.97
CA LYS A 182 -4.20 -7.49 5.43
C LYS A 182 -5.63 -7.77 5.93
N GLY A 183 -6.62 -7.88 5.05
CA GLY A 183 -8.04 -8.03 5.41
C GLY A 183 -8.62 -9.45 5.33
N ARG A 184 -7.81 -10.50 5.17
CA ARG A 184 -8.29 -11.89 5.01
C ARG A 184 -7.68 -12.89 6.02
N GLN A 185 -7.16 -12.42 7.16
CA GLN A 185 -6.69 -13.26 8.27
C GLN A 185 -7.60 -13.12 9.50
#